data_AF-A0A3B9MM66-F1
#
_entry.id   AF-A0A3B9MM66-F1
#
_cell.length_a   1.000
_cell.length_b   1.000
_cell.length_c   1.000
_cell.angle_alpha   90.00
_cell.angle_beta   90.00
_cell.angle_gamma   90.00
#
_symmetry.space_group_name_H-M   'P 1'
#
loop_
_entity.id
_entity.type
_entity.pdbx_description
1 polymer ?
#
loop_
_entity_poly.entity_id
_entity_poly.type
_entity_poly.pdbx_seq_one_letter_code
_entity_poly.pdbx_strand_id
1 'polypeptide(L)'
;RIVSTVGRRIDEAQPMVDARLPDGSRVNAIIPPLALDGPVLSIRRFGAEPLRMPALIENGALTKEIAILFEMCVRARLNIIISGGTGAGKTTLLNALSAFIPADERIVTIEDSAELQMQQPHVVRLETRPPNIEGRGEVTQRDLVRNTLRMRPDRIVIGEVRGGEAIDMLQAMNTGHDGSLTTIHANSTRDSLARLETMVQMTGMR
;
A
#
# COMPACT_ATOMS: atom_id res chain seq x y z
N ARG A 1 20.96 -13.39 -13.12
CA ARG A 1 21.25 -12.07 -13.75
C ARG A 1 20.25 -11.00 -13.31
N ILE A 2 18.93 -11.18 -13.49
CA ILE A 2 17.91 -10.18 -13.09
C ILE A 2 17.85 -9.98 -11.57
N VAL A 3 17.83 -11.05 -10.79
CA VAL A 3 17.67 -10.96 -9.33
C VAL A 3 18.99 -10.61 -8.61
N SER A 4 20.12 -10.92 -9.24
CA SER A 4 21.45 -10.59 -8.73
C SER A 4 21.76 -9.09 -8.77
N THR A 5 21.18 -8.33 -9.71
CA THR A 5 21.36 -6.87 -9.77
C THR A 5 20.62 -6.12 -8.66
N VAL A 6 19.73 -6.82 -7.94
CA VAL A 6 18.90 -6.27 -6.85
C VAL A 6 19.19 -6.96 -5.51
N GLY A 7 20.35 -7.61 -5.41
CA GLY A 7 20.85 -8.20 -4.15
C GLY A 7 20.07 -9.43 -3.67
N ARG A 8 19.30 -10.08 -4.56
CA ARG A 8 18.55 -11.30 -4.24
C ARG A 8 19.18 -12.52 -4.92
N ARG A 9 18.99 -13.68 -4.30
CA ARG A 9 19.56 -14.97 -4.73
C ARG A 9 18.44 -15.94 -5.12
N ILE A 10 18.69 -16.73 -6.15
CA ILE A 10 17.86 -17.86 -6.60
C ILE A 10 18.77 -19.01 -7.00
N ASP A 11 18.55 -20.19 -6.42
CA ASP A 11 19.31 -21.42 -6.66
C ASP A 11 18.52 -22.65 -6.16
N GLU A 12 19.12 -23.85 -6.19
CA GLU A 12 18.45 -25.09 -5.78
C GLU A 12 18.03 -25.11 -4.30
N ALA A 13 18.72 -24.37 -3.43
CA ALA A 13 18.34 -24.26 -2.02
C ALA A 13 17.21 -23.24 -1.81
N GLN A 14 17.14 -22.21 -2.67
CA GLN A 14 16.08 -21.21 -2.69
C GLN A 14 15.52 -21.04 -4.12
N PRO A 15 14.66 -21.98 -4.58
CA PRO A 15 14.22 -22.05 -5.98
C PRO A 15 13.14 -21.03 -6.36
N MET A 16 12.80 -20.10 -5.47
CA MET A 16 11.85 -19.01 -5.73
C MET A 16 12.35 -17.68 -5.14
N VAL A 17 12.01 -16.57 -5.79
CA VAL A 17 12.40 -15.24 -5.33
C VAL A 17 11.42 -14.17 -5.79
N ASP A 18 11.11 -13.25 -4.89
CA ASP A 18 10.46 -11.96 -5.19
C ASP A 18 11.49 -10.84 -5.09
N ALA A 19 11.49 -9.96 -6.09
CA ALA A 19 12.43 -8.87 -6.21
C ALA A 19 11.80 -7.62 -6.85
N ARG A 20 12.43 -6.47 -6.61
CA ARG A 20 12.03 -5.19 -7.17
C ARG A 20 13.13 -4.66 -8.08
N LEU A 21 12.79 -4.35 -9.32
CA LEU A 21 13.71 -3.78 -10.31
C LEU A 21 13.92 -2.27 -10.08
N PRO A 22 14.99 -1.67 -10.64
CA PRO A 22 15.26 -0.24 -10.52
C PRO A 22 14.15 0.67 -11.05
N ASP A 23 13.36 0.20 -12.01
CA ASP A 23 12.18 0.90 -12.55
C ASP A 23 10.94 0.78 -11.64
N GLY A 24 11.06 0.08 -10.51
CA GLY A 24 9.99 -0.17 -9.55
C GLY A 24 9.15 -1.41 -9.87
N SER A 25 9.34 -2.05 -11.03
CA SER A 25 8.62 -3.28 -11.41
C SER A 25 8.89 -4.42 -10.42
N ARG A 26 7.87 -5.23 -10.13
CA ARG A 26 8.02 -6.45 -9.34
C ARG A 26 8.32 -7.63 -10.24
N VAL A 27 9.24 -8.48 -9.79
CA VAL A 27 9.65 -9.71 -10.45
C VAL A 27 9.51 -10.85 -9.47
N ASN A 28 8.74 -11.86 -9.87
CA ASN A 28 8.74 -13.17 -9.23
C ASN A 28 9.42 -14.16 -10.18
N ALA A 29 10.37 -14.96 -9.68
CA ALA A 29 11.01 -16.01 -10.46
C ALA A 29 10.99 -17.34 -9.69
N ILE A 30 10.73 -18.44 -10.39
CA ILE A 30 10.72 -19.80 -9.86
C ILE A 30 11.52 -20.70 -10.80
N ILE A 31 12.39 -21.56 -10.27
CA ILE A 31 13.22 -22.50 -11.04
C ILE A 31 12.95 -23.96 -10.64
N PRO A 32 13.43 -24.96 -11.40
CA PRO A 32 13.43 -26.35 -10.97
C PRO A 32 14.08 -26.53 -9.58
N PRO A 33 13.62 -27.48 -8.75
CA PRO A 33 12.60 -28.49 -9.05
C PRO A 33 11.15 -28.02 -8.91
N LEU A 34 10.89 -26.77 -8.49
CA LEU A 34 9.52 -26.29 -8.27
C LEU A 34 8.77 -25.98 -9.57
N ALA A 35 9.49 -25.45 -10.56
CA ALA A 35 8.94 -25.23 -11.89
C ALA A 35 9.28 -26.42 -12.80
N LEU A 36 8.37 -27.40 -12.86
CA LEU A 36 8.57 -28.69 -13.55
C LEU A 36 8.89 -28.53 -15.03
N ASP A 37 8.28 -27.54 -15.69
CA ASP A 37 8.44 -27.26 -17.12
C ASP A 37 9.62 -26.30 -17.42
N GLY A 38 10.47 -26.03 -16.41
CA GLY A 38 11.61 -25.12 -16.49
C GLY A 38 11.35 -23.77 -15.82
N PRO A 39 12.36 -22.87 -15.79
CA PRO A 39 12.27 -21.58 -15.11
C PRO A 39 11.09 -20.69 -15.55
N VAL A 40 10.33 -20.17 -14.58
CA VAL A 40 9.19 -19.25 -14.79
C VAL A 40 9.53 -17.87 -14.23
N LEU A 41 9.16 -16.82 -14.97
CA LEU A 41 9.36 -15.43 -14.60
C LEU A 41 8.06 -14.64 -14.80
N SER A 42 7.57 -13.99 -13.74
CA SER A 42 6.43 -13.08 -13.79
C SER A 42 6.89 -11.66 -13.48
N ILE A 43 6.60 -10.71 -14.37
CA ILE A 43 6.94 -9.28 -14.17
C ILE A 43 5.65 -8.47 -14.11
N ARG A 44 5.42 -7.80 -12.98
CA ARG A 44 4.35 -6.81 -12.83
C ARG A 44 4.96 -5.42 -12.92
N ARG A 45 4.70 -4.75 -14.05
CA ARG A 45 5.08 -3.35 -14.25
C ARG A 45 4.04 -2.44 -13.58
N PHE A 46 4.51 -1.34 -13.01
CA PHE A 46 3.63 -0.25 -12.60
C PHE A 46 3.64 0.81 -13.70
N GLY A 47 2.47 1.31 -14.05
CA GLY A 47 2.35 2.39 -15.03
C GLY A 47 3.17 3.59 -14.58
N ALA A 48 3.93 4.18 -15.51
CA ALA A 48 4.75 5.35 -15.23
C ALA A 48 3.89 6.57 -14.81
N GLU A 49 2.63 6.62 -15.28
CA GLU A 49 1.69 7.68 -14.91
C GLU A 49 0.44 7.10 -14.24
N PRO A 50 0.10 7.55 -13.02
CA PRO A 50 -1.11 7.12 -12.32
C PRO A 50 -2.32 7.85 -12.90
N LEU A 51 -3.44 7.14 -13.06
CA LEU A 51 -4.71 7.76 -13.47
C LEU A 51 -5.10 8.86 -12.46
N ARG A 52 -5.40 10.05 -12.98
CA ARG A 52 -5.85 11.19 -12.18
C ARG A 52 -7.37 11.29 -12.17
N MET A 53 -7.90 12.07 -11.23
CA MET A 53 -9.34 12.24 -11.03
C MET A 53 -10.11 12.62 -12.33
N PRO A 54 -9.62 13.53 -13.20
CA PRO A 54 -10.30 13.81 -14.46
C PRO A 54 -10.47 12.58 -15.36
N ALA A 55 -9.44 11.75 -15.48
CA ALA A 55 -9.48 10.52 -16.27
C ALA A 55 -10.45 9.49 -15.66
N LEU A 56 -10.59 9.43 -14.33
CA LEU A 56 -11.57 8.57 -13.69
C LEU A 56 -13.02 9.02 -13.99
N ILE A 57 -13.27 10.33 -14.06
CA ILE A 57 -14.56 10.88 -14.46
C ILE A 57 -14.84 10.60 -15.94
N GLU A 58 -13.87 10.86 -16.82
CA GLU A 58 -13.98 10.61 -18.27
C GLU A 58 -14.26 9.15 -18.60
N ASN A 59 -13.63 8.22 -17.86
CA ASN A 59 -13.86 6.78 -18.00
C ASN A 59 -15.15 6.29 -17.34
N GLY A 60 -15.95 7.17 -16.72
CA GLY A 60 -17.20 6.82 -16.06
C GLY A 60 -17.06 6.04 -14.75
N ALA A 61 -15.88 6.05 -14.12
CA ALA A 61 -15.65 5.36 -12.85
C ALA A 61 -16.37 6.04 -11.66
N LEU A 62 -16.54 7.36 -11.74
CA LEU A 62 -17.36 8.14 -10.81
C LEU A 62 -17.88 9.42 -11.48
N THR A 63 -18.90 10.04 -10.90
CA THR A 63 -19.41 11.32 -11.38
C THR A 63 -18.58 12.50 -10.86
N LYS A 64 -18.74 13.66 -11.51
CA LYS A 64 -18.06 14.90 -11.11
C LYS A 64 -18.46 15.34 -9.69
N GLU A 65 -19.71 15.15 -9.31
CA GLU A 65 -20.24 15.53 -7.99
C GLU A 65 -19.58 14.70 -6.89
N ILE A 66 -19.37 13.41 -7.12
CA ILE A 66 -18.63 12.53 -6.20
C ILE A 66 -17.16 12.94 -6.11
N ALA A 67 -16.55 13.32 -7.23
CA ALA A 67 -15.16 13.79 -7.23
C ALA A 67 -14.99 15.07 -6.39
N ILE A 68 -15.93 16.01 -6.48
CA ILE A 68 -15.96 17.22 -5.65
C ILE A 68 -16.14 16.87 -4.17
N LEU A 69 -17.08 15.98 -3.83
CA LEU A 69 -17.26 15.50 -2.46
C LEU A 69 -15.96 14.91 -1.90
N PHE A 70 -15.30 14.05 -2.68
CA PHE A 70 -14.04 13.44 -2.29
C PHE A 70 -12.92 14.46 -2.11
N GLU A 71 -12.79 15.45 -2.98
CA GLU A 71 -11.84 16.55 -2.79
C GLU A 71 -12.10 17.27 -1.46
N MET A 72 -13.36 17.59 -1.16
CA MET A 72 -13.75 18.24 0.09
C MET A 72 -13.40 17.38 1.31
N CYS A 73 -13.67 16.07 1.26
CA CYS A 73 -13.31 15.14 2.33
C CYS A 73 -11.79 15.10 2.58
N VAL A 74 -10.97 15.04 1.52
CA VAL A 74 -9.51 15.01 1.64
C VAL A 74 -8.99 16.32 2.25
N ARG A 75 -9.47 17.46 1.75
CA ARG A 75 -9.09 18.80 2.25
C ARG A 75 -9.54 19.04 3.68
N ALA A 76 -10.70 18.51 4.07
CA ALA A 76 -11.21 18.55 5.44
C ALA A 76 -10.54 17.54 6.38
N ARG A 77 -9.48 16.84 5.93
CA ARG A 77 -8.73 15.84 6.71
C ARG A 77 -9.62 14.73 7.26
N LEU A 78 -10.65 14.31 6.51
CA LEU A 78 -11.40 13.11 6.88
C LEU A 78 -10.55 11.86 6.62
N ASN A 79 -10.63 10.90 7.54
CA ASN A 79 -10.02 9.59 7.35
C ASN A 79 -10.84 8.81 6.31
N ILE A 80 -10.18 8.27 5.28
CA ILE A 80 -10.83 7.61 4.15
C ILE A 80 -10.32 6.18 4.01
N ILE A 81 -11.25 5.23 4.01
CA ILE A 81 -10.98 3.81 3.79
C ILE A 81 -11.64 3.41 2.47
N ILE A 82 -10.84 2.94 1.51
CA ILE A 82 -11.29 2.52 0.19
C ILE A 82 -11.39 1.00 0.17
N SER A 83 -12.61 0.48 0.08
CA SER A 83 -12.87 -0.97 0.03
C SER A 83 -13.14 -1.47 -1.38
N GLY A 84 -12.80 -2.73 -1.65
CA GLY A 84 -13.10 -3.41 -2.91
C GLY A 84 -12.33 -4.71 -3.10
N GLY A 85 -12.81 -5.54 -4.04
CA GLY A 85 -12.16 -6.79 -4.42
C GLY A 85 -10.77 -6.59 -5.08
N THR A 86 -10.14 -7.70 -5.46
CA THR A 86 -8.90 -7.68 -6.24
C THR A 86 -9.18 -7.10 -7.63
N GLY A 87 -8.32 -6.18 -8.09
CA GLY A 87 -8.50 -5.54 -9.40
C GLY A 87 -9.58 -4.45 -9.46
N ALA A 88 -10.29 -4.15 -8.36
CA ALA A 88 -11.37 -3.15 -8.33
C ALA A 88 -10.89 -1.68 -8.39
N GLY A 89 -9.59 -1.43 -8.57
CA GLY A 89 -9.04 -0.07 -8.70
C GLY A 89 -8.84 0.70 -7.38
N LYS A 90 -8.82 0.03 -6.21
CA LYS A 90 -8.65 0.68 -4.89
C LYS A 90 -7.42 1.62 -4.84
N THR A 91 -6.25 1.09 -5.17
CA THR A 91 -4.98 1.85 -5.17
C THR A 91 -4.99 2.96 -6.20
N THR A 92 -5.69 2.76 -7.33
CA THR A 92 -5.88 3.79 -8.36
C THR A 92 -6.69 4.97 -7.81
N LEU A 93 -7.83 4.68 -7.16
CA LEU A 93 -8.64 5.71 -6.52
C LEU A 93 -7.86 6.41 -5.40
N LEU A 94 -7.13 5.65 -4.57
CA LEU A 94 -6.29 6.23 -3.52
C LEU A 94 -5.27 7.23 -4.10
N ASN A 95 -4.54 6.84 -5.14
CA ASN A 95 -3.59 7.73 -5.82
C ASN A 95 -4.28 8.98 -6.38
N ALA A 96 -5.47 8.84 -6.99
CA ALA A 96 -6.22 9.99 -7.50
C ALA A 96 -6.69 10.94 -6.38
N LEU A 97 -7.13 10.41 -5.24
CA LEU A 97 -7.52 11.19 -4.06
C LEU A 97 -6.32 11.89 -3.42
N SER A 98 -5.16 11.23 -3.42
CA SER A 98 -3.95 11.78 -2.83
C SER A 98 -3.50 13.10 -3.47
N ALA A 99 -3.89 13.35 -4.73
CA ALA A 99 -3.61 14.60 -5.42
C ALA A 99 -4.33 15.82 -4.81
N PHE A 100 -5.37 15.61 -4.00
CA PHE A 100 -6.08 16.67 -3.29
C PHE A 100 -5.47 17.00 -1.93
N ILE A 101 -4.47 16.24 -1.46
CA ILE A 101 -3.74 16.55 -0.23
C ILE A 101 -2.92 17.84 -0.46
N PRO A 102 -3.03 18.85 0.42
CA PRO A 102 -2.25 20.09 0.33
C PRO A 102 -0.73 19.85 0.21
N ALA A 103 -0.05 20.69 -0.57
CA ALA A 103 1.36 20.52 -0.89
C ALA A 103 2.33 20.82 0.27
N ASP A 104 1.86 21.53 1.29
CA ASP A 104 2.59 21.86 2.51
C ASP A 104 2.59 20.75 3.56
N GLU A 105 1.76 19.72 3.36
CA GLU A 105 1.69 18.57 4.27
C GLU A 105 2.79 17.55 4.01
N ARG A 106 3.39 17.05 5.11
CA ARG A 106 4.33 15.93 5.12
C ARG A 106 3.60 14.60 5.20
N ILE A 107 3.82 13.75 4.20
CA ILE A 107 3.13 12.47 4.07
C ILE A 107 4.11 11.32 4.27
N VAL A 108 3.69 10.32 5.04
CA VAL A 108 4.42 9.04 5.14
C VAL A 108 3.55 7.93 4.55
N THR A 109 4.06 7.24 3.52
CA THR A 109 3.39 6.07 2.95
C THR A 109 3.99 4.78 3.50
N ILE A 110 3.16 3.78 3.74
CA ILE A 110 3.55 2.45 4.23
C ILE A 110 2.92 1.40 3.33
N GLU A 111 3.73 0.58 2.67
CA GLU A 111 3.26 -0.40 1.69
C GLU A 111 4.06 -1.71 1.79
N ASP A 112 3.46 -2.85 1.44
CA ASP A 112 4.26 -4.09 1.30
C ASP A 112 5.18 -4.06 0.09
N SER A 113 4.74 -3.37 -0.96
CA SER A 113 5.69 -2.83 -1.91
C SER A 113 5.14 -1.58 -2.56
N ALA A 114 5.99 -0.58 -2.74
CA ALA A 114 5.53 0.77 -3.01
C ALA A 114 4.91 0.92 -4.40
N GLU A 115 3.59 1.06 -4.45
CA GLU A 115 2.76 1.33 -5.63
C GLU A 115 2.25 2.78 -5.63
N LEU A 116 2.17 3.43 -4.47
CA LEU A 116 1.69 4.81 -4.35
C LEU A 116 2.69 5.81 -4.95
N GLN A 117 2.12 6.77 -5.67
CA GLN A 117 2.83 7.83 -6.38
C GLN A 117 2.28 9.18 -5.94
N MET A 118 2.63 9.60 -4.73
CA MET A 118 2.21 10.89 -4.15
C MET A 118 2.79 12.07 -4.94
N GLN A 119 2.03 13.15 -5.07
CA GLN A 119 2.44 14.34 -5.85
C GLN A 119 3.03 15.46 -4.99
N GLN A 120 2.94 15.33 -3.67
CA GLN A 120 3.42 16.32 -2.72
C GLN A 120 4.95 16.33 -2.64
N PRO A 121 5.58 17.49 -2.34
CA PRO A 121 7.03 17.59 -2.24
C PRO A 121 7.61 16.83 -1.04
N HIS A 122 6.87 16.75 0.07
CA HIS A 122 7.37 16.20 1.34
C HIS A 122 6.82 14.80 1.61
N VAL A 123 7.29 13.82 0.83
CA VAL A 123 6.82 12.42 0.92
C VAL A 123 7.95 11.51 1.40
N VAL A 124 7.69 10.74 2.46
CA VAL A 124 8.55 9.63 2.88
C VAL A 124 7.87 8.32 2.54
N ARG A 125 8.56 7.47 1.77
CA ARG A 125 8.04 6.19 1.30
C ARG A 125 8.68 5.07 2.10
N LEU A 126 7.87 4.29 2.81
CA LEU A 126 8.30 3.15 3.60
C LEU A 126 7.74 1.86 3.00
N GLU A 127 8.58 0.83 3.00
CA GLU A 127 8.25 -0.49 2.47
C GLU A 127 8.52 -1.53 3.56
N THR A 128 7.63 -2.53 3.69
CA THR A 128 7.90 -3.66 4.59
C THR A 128 9.08 -4.47 4.10
N ARG A 129 9.68 -5.24 5.00
CA ARG A 129 10.79 -6.12 4.65
C ARG A 129 10.48 -7.52 5.17
N PRO A 130 10.35 -8.53 4.29
CA PRO A 130 10.24 -9.91 4.75
C PRO A 130 11.54 -10.33 5.47
N PRO A 131 11.50 -11.35 6.33
CA PRO A 131 12.71 -11.86 6.98
C PRO A 131 13.75 -12.31 5.94
N ASN A 132 15.01 -12.30 6.34
CA ASN A 132 16.09 -12.89 5.57
C ASN A 132 16.01 -14.44 5.58
N ILE A 133 16.95 -15.10 4.90
CA ILE A 133 17.00 -16.57 4.79
C ILE A 133 17.11 -17.26 6.16
N GLU A 134 17.67 -16.56 7.17
CA GLU A 134 17.80 -17.05 8.54
C GLU A 134 16.54 -16.77 9.40
N GLY A 135 15.45 -16.26 8.79
CA GLY A 135 14.22 -15.91 9.50
C GLY A 135 14.33 -14.62 10.32
N ARG A 136 15.34 -13.78 10.08
CA ARG A 136 15.65 -12.58 10.89
C ARG A 136 15.40 -11.28 10.13
N GLY A 137 15.18 -10.21 10.89
CA GLY A 137 15.11 -8.85 10.35
C GLY A 137 13.85 -8.56 9.54
N GLU A 138 12.74 -9.25 9.82
CA GLU A 138 11.43 -8.83 9.34
C GLU A 138 11.12 -7.41 9.84
N VAL A 139 10.48 -6.61 8.99
CA VAL A 139 9.92 -5.30 9.33
C VAL A 139 8.50 -5.29 8.80
N THR A 140 7.53 -5.37 9.70
CA THR A 140 6.10 -5.45 9.36
C THR A 140 5.50 -4.06 9.11
N GLN A 141 4.31 -4.01 8.50
CA GLN A 141 3.58 -2.74 8.39
C GLN A 141 3.35 -2.11 9.77
N ARG A 142 3.05 -2.93 10.78
CA ARG A 142 2.82 -2.49 12.15
C ARG A 142 4.05 -1.80 12.74
N ASP A 143 5.25 -2.34 12.50
CA ASP A 143 6.52 -1.73 12.93
C ASP A 143 6.70 -0.35 12.28
N LEU A 144 6.39 -0.24 11.00
CA LEU A 144 6.48 1.02 10.24
C LEU A 144 5.45 2.05 10.72
N VAL A 145 4.22 1.65 11.01
CA VAL A 145 3.18 2.56 11.55
C VAL A 145 3.67 3.15 12.87
N ARG A 146 4.15 2.32 13.79
CA ARG A 146 4.69 2.78 15.09
C ARG A 146 5.89 3.70 14.95
N ASN A 147 6.81 3.37 14.04
CA ASN A 147 7.97 4.23 13.77
C ASN A 147 7.54 5.58 13.19
N THR A 148 6.53 5.58 12.33
CA THR A 148 6.01 6.76 11.65
C THR A 148 5.49 7.82 12.61
N LEU A 149 4.95 7.43 13.76
CA LEU A 149 4.52 8.38 14.80
C LEU A 149 5.66 9.27 15.35
N ARG A 150 6.93 8.89 15.14
CA ARG A 150 8.12 9.69 15.52
C ARG A 150 8.64 10.56 14.38
N MET A 151 8.07 10.45 13.18
CA MET A 151 8.53 11.13 11.97
C MET A 151 7.80 12.45 11.71
N ARG A 152 6.96 12.87 12.68
CA ARG A 152 6.10 14.07 12.62
C ARG A 152 5.35 14.19 11.27
N PRO A 153 4.60 13.16 10.84
CA PRO A 153 3.81 13.27 9.62
C PRO A 153 2.57 14.13 9.86
N ASP A 154 2.14 14.85 8.83
CA ASP A 154 0.81 15.46 8.77
C ASP A 154 -0.24 14.41 8.37
N ARG A 155 0.15 13.43 7.54
CA ARG A 155 -0.70 12.27 7.16
C ARG A 155 0.09 10.98 7.09
N ILE A 156 -0.58 9.90 7.49
CA ILE A 156 -0.11 8.52 7.30
C ILE A 156 -1.01 7.85 6.27
N VAL A 157 -0.42 7.32 5.21
CA VAL A 157 -1.14 6.60 4.15
C VAL A 157 -0.66 5.15 4.13
N ILE A 158 -1.57 4.22 4.34
CA ILE A 158 -1.26 2.79 4.30
C ILE A 158 -1.80 2.22 3.00
N GLY A 159 -0.95 1.59 2.19
CA GLY A 159 -1.34 1.11 0.87
C GLY A 159 -2.51 0.13 0.93
N GLU A 160 -2.45 -0.86 1.81
CA GLU A 160 -3.55 -1.77 2.11
C GLU A 160 -3.39 -2.34 3.51
N VAL A 161 -4.43 -2.22 4.35
CA VAL A 161 -4.48 -2.82 5.68
C VAL A 161 -4.99 -4.25 5.57
N ARG A 162 -4.26 -5.18 6.18
CA ARG A 162 -4.44 -6.64 6.09
C ARG A 162 -4.42 -7.34 7.45
N GLY A 163 -3.95 -6.69 8.51
CA GLY A 163 -3.71 -7.33 9.79
C GLY A 163 -3.54 -6.36 10.96
N GLY A 164 -2.64 -6.73 11.87
CA GLY A 164 -2.54 -6.10 13.18
C GLY A 164 -2.14 -4.62 13.18
N GLU A 165 -1.61 -4.09 12.08
CA GLU A 165 -1.38 -2.65 11.89
C GLU A 165 -2.67 -1.83 11.93
N ALA A 166 -3.84 -2.45 11.73
CA ALA A 166 -5.14 -1.79 11.78
C ALA A 166 -5.36 -1.02 13.09
N ILE A 167 -4.96 -1.58 14.24
CA ILE A 167 -5.15 -0.88 15.52
C ILE A 167 -4.24 0.34 15.64
N ASP A 168 -2.97 0.21 15.26
CA ASP A 168 -2.01 1.31 15.35
C ASP A 168 -2.38 2.41 14.34
N MET A 169 -2.94 2.06 13.18
CA MET A 169 -3.53 3.01 12.22
C MET A 169 -4.71 3.77 12.84
N LEU A 170 -5.69 3.06 13.41
CA LEU A 170 -6.86 3.69 14.03
C LEU A 170 -6.46 4.58 15.22
N GLN A 171 -5.44 4.17 15.99
CA GLN A 171 -4.87 5.00 17.05
C GLN A 171 -4.21 6.26 16.47
N ALA A 172 -3.43 6.15 15.40
CA ALA A 172 -2.82 7.30 14.74
C ALA A 172 -3.87 8.30 14.25
N MET A 173 -4.92 7.81 13.58
CA MET A 173 -6.07 8.58 13.12
C MET A 173 -6.77 9.35 14.25
N ASN A 174 -6.81 8.78 15.46
CA ASN A 174 -7.41 9.40 16.64
C ASN A 174 -6.45 10.31 17.43
N THR A 175 -5.13 10.24 17.17
CA THR A 175 -4.09 10.93 17.97
C THR A 175 -3.33 11.98 17.18
N GLY A 176 -4.06 12.73 16.33
CA GLY A 176 -3.53 13.91 15.64
C GLY A 176 -2.92 13.66 14.27
N HIS A 177 -3.14 12.48 13.68
CA HIS A 177 -2.80 12.17 12.28
C HIS A 177 -4.09 11.95 11.49
N ASP A 178 -4.94 12.98 11.46
CA ASP A 178 -6.18 12.98 10.70
C ASP A 178 -5.90 13.02 9.18
N GLY A 179 -6.94 12.79 8.38
CA GLY A 179 -6.82 12.79 6.93
C GLY A 179 -6.08 11.58 6.35
N SER A 180 -5.87 10.53 7.14
CA SER A 180 -5.24 9.29 6.70
C SER A 180 -6.08 8.59 5.63
N LEU A 181 -5.38 8.01 4.64
CA LEU A 181 -5.99 7.21 3.58
C LEU A 181 -5.49 5.78 3.66
N THR A 182 -6.37 4.81 3.40
CA THR A 182 -5.98 3.42 3.26
C THR A 182 -6.90 2.66 2.30
N THR A 183 -6.45 1.50 1.85
CA THR A 183 -7.32 0.53 1.18
C THR A 183 -7.54 -0.70 2.05
N ILE A 184 -8.66 -1.39 1.81
CA ILE A 184 -8.98 -2.68 2.43
C ILE A 184 -9.67 -3.60 1.44
N HIS A 185 -9.34 -4.89 1.48
CA HIS A 185 -10.06 -5.87 0.67
C HIS A 185 -11.40 -6.24 1.33
N ALA A 186 -12.50 -5.78 0.76
CA ALA A 186 -13.85 -6.13 1.20
C ALA A 186 -14.85 -5.94 0.05
N ASN A 187 -15.94 -6.72 0.06
CA ASN A 187 -16.94 -6.70 -1.02
C ASN A 187 -18.11 -5.74 -0.75
N SER A 188 -18.17 -5.17 0.45
CA SER A 188 -19.15 -4.15 0.82
C SER A 188 -18.60 -3.24 1.92
N THR A 189 -19.24 -2.09 2.13
CA THR A 189 -18.93 -1.18 3.24
C THR A 189 -19.16 -1.81 4.61
N ARG A 190 -20.13 -2.72 4.74
CA ARG A 190 -20.36 -3.43 6.00
C ARG A 190 -19.25 -4.45 6.26
N ASP A 191 -18.85 -5.18 5.21
CA ASP A 191 -17.76 -6.16 5.32
C ASP A 191 -16.42 -5.48 5.63
N SER A 192 -16.17 -4.28 5.09
CA SER A 192 -14.93 -3.54 5.38
C SER A 192 -14.81 -3.21 6.86
N LEU A 193 -15.91 -2.78 7.50
CA LEU A 193 -15.95 -2.53 8.94
C LEU A 193 -15.73 -3.83 9.75
N ALA A 194 -16.43 -4.91 9.40
CA ALA A 194 -16.26 -6.20 10.09
C ALA A 194 -14.83 -6.75 9.93
N ARG A 195 -14.19 -6.55 8.78
CA ARG A 195 -12.79 -6.94 8.56
C ARG A 195 -11.82 -6.09 9.37
N LEU A 196 -12.03 -4.78 9.48
CA LEU A 196 -11.23 -3.93 10.36
C LEU A 196 -11.31 -4.39 11.81
N GLU A 197 -12.51 -4.70 12.30
CA GLU A 197 -12.71 -5.26 13.64
C GLU A 197 -11.94 -6.57 13.83
N THR A 198 -12.06 -7.49 12.86
CA THR A 198 -11.32 -8.75 12.88
C THR A 198 -9.80 -8.53 12.93
N MET A 199 -9.28 -7.62 12.11
CA MET A 199 -7.85 -7.28 12.06
C MET A 199 -7.35 -6.70 13.38
N VAL A 200 -8.17 -5.88 14.06
CA VAL A 200 -7.86 -5.38 15.39
C VAL A 200 -7.79 -6.53 16.40
N GLN A 201 -8.73 -7.49 16.37
CA GLN A 201 -8.72 -8.65 17.26
C GLN A 201 -7.49 -9.56 17.07
N MET A 202 -6.94 -9.65 15.85
CA MET A 202 -5.71 -10.42 15.56
C MET A 202 -4.47 -9.92 16.32
N THR A 203 -4.52 -8.71 16.88
CA THR A 203 -3.40 -8.16 17.66
C THR A 203 -3.27 -8.75 19.06
N GLY A 204 -4.19 -9.63 19.46
CA GLY A 204 -4.17 -10.26 20.78
C GLY A 204 -4.59 -9.33 21.92
N MET A 205 -5.22 -8.19 21.62
CA MET A 205 -5.88 -7.37 22.63
C MET A 205 -7.07 -8.15 23.22
N ARG A 206 -6.85 -8.72 24.40
CA ARG A 206 -7.89 -9.14 25.33
C ARG A 206 -8.04 -8.09 26.42
#